data_AF-A0A317I0B1-F1
#
_entry.id   AF-A0A317I0B1-F1
#
_cell.length_a   1.000
_cell.length_b   1.000
_cell.length_c   1.000
_cell.angle_alpha   90.00
_cell.angle_beta   90.00
_cell.angle_gamma   90.00
#
_symmetry.space_group_name_H-M   'P 1'
#
loop_
_entity.id
_entity.type
_entity.pdbx_description
1 polymer ?
#
loop_
_entity_poly.entity_id
_entity_poly.type
_entity_poly.pdbx_seq_one_letter_code
_entity_poly.pdbx_strand_id
1 'polypeptide(L)'
;MNTIPLVGLFDQYQDIKGEVDSAIENIIVNSSFVGGKEVRMFEEEFAKYCEAKACVGVGNGTDALYLTLRALNIGQGDEVITVAHTFIATSEAISMAGATPVFVDISEDTMLMNPDLLESAITERTKAIIPVHIYGQPCDMDKIMEIARRHNLRVVEDAAQAHGARWHGQRAGSIGDAGCFSFYPGKNLGAFGDAGAVVSNDEALIERIRMVANHGRLEKYTHKMEGV
;
A
#
# COMPACT_ATOMS: atom_id res chain seq x y z
N MET A 1 33.31 7.66 -21.28
CA MET A 1 31.87 7.93 -21.52
C MET A 1 31.24 8.14 -20.15
N ASN A 2 30.54 9.25 -19.95
CA ASN A 2 29.73 9.38 -18.73
C ASN A 2 28.46 8.56 -18.94
N THR A 3 28.28 7.53 -18.12
CA THR A 3 27.08 6.68 -18.13
C THR A 3 25.93 7.49 -17.53
N ILE A 4 24.79 7.57 -18.21
CA ILE A 4 23.57 8.16 -17.65
C ILE A 4 22.86 7.06 -16.85
N PRO A 5 22.76 7.15 -15.50
CA PRO A 5 22.07 6.15 -14.71
C PRO A 5 20.55 6.22 -14.96
N LEU A 6 19.87 5.08 -14.84
CA LEU A 6 18.40 5.02 -14.92
C LEU A 6 17.74 5.82 -13.78
N VAL A 7 18.33 5.78 -12.57
CA VAL A 7 17.90 6.54 -11.38
C VAL A 7 19.15 6.96 -10.59
N GLY A 8 19.24 8.23 -10.20
CA GLY A 8 20.39 8.82 -9.47
C GLY A 8 20.17 8.93 -7.96
N LEU A 9 20.07 7.80 -7.24
CA LEU A 9 19.78 7.80 -5.79
C LEU A 9 20.88 8.46 -4.95
N PHE A 10 22.15 8.30 -5.35
CA PHE A 10 23.27 8.93 -4.63
C PHE A 10 23.25 10.45 -4.77
N ASP A 11 22.92 10.96 -5.96
CA ASP A 11 22.87 12.41 -6.21
C ASP A 11 21.75 13.05 -5.39
N GLN A 12 20.56 12.42 -5.33
CA GLN A 12 19.48 12.86 -4.46
C GLN A 12 19.91 12.88 -2.98
N TYR A 13 20.59 11.83 -2.50
CA TYR A 13 21.12 11.81 -1.13
C TYR A 13 22.07 12.99 -0.86
N GLN A 14 22.92 13.36 -1.82
CA GLN A 14 23.82 14.51 -1.64
C GLN A 14 23.04 15.81 -1.37
N ASP A 15 21.89 16.00 -2.02
CA ASP A 15 21.05 17.20 -1.85
C ASP A 15 20.45 17.31 -0.43
N ILE A 16 20.19 16.19 0.24
CA ILE A 16 19.56 16.13 1.57
C ILE A 16 20.46 15.49 2.65
N LYS A 17 21.76 15.37 2.38
CA LYS A 17 22.72 14.60 3.19
C LYS A 17 22.72 15.02 4.66
N GLY A 18 22.72 16.32 4.93
CA GLY A 18 22.78 16.83 6.30
C GLY A 18 21.56 16.42 7.13
N GLU A 19 20.37 16.44 6.54
CA GLU A 19 19.13 16.04 7.20
C GLU A 19 19.10 14.52 7.45
N VAL A 20 19.46 13.74 6.44
CA VAL A 20 19.48 12.27 6.52
C VAL A 20 20.51 11.77 7.51
N ASP A 21 21.75 12.25 7.47
CA ASP A 21 22.81 11.83 8.38
C ASP A 21 22.44 12.14 9.83
N SER A 22 21.88 13.34 10.08
CA SER A 22 21.43 13.74 11.42
C SER A 22 20.29 12.85 11.91
N ALA A 23 19.34 12.49 11.05
CA ALA A 23 18.24 11.59 11.39
C ALA A 23 18.76 10.19 11.76
N ILE A 24 19.70 9.64 10.99
CA ILE A 24 20.32 8.33 11.24
C ILE A 24 21.11 8.35 12.55
N GLU A 25 21.94 9.38 12.78
CA GLU A 25 22.70 9.54 14.02
C GLU A 25 21.77 9.57 15.24
N ASN A 26 20.67 10.33 15.17
CA ASN A 26 19.68 10.40 16.25
C ASN A 26 19.05 9.03 16.57
N ILE A 27 18.77 8.19 15.58
CA ILE A 27 18.25 6.83 15.81
C ILE A 27 19.28 5.98 16.56
N ILE A 28 20.55 6.05 16.16
CA ILE A 28 21.65 5.28 16.76
C ILE A 28 21.88 5.71 18.20
N VAL A 29 22.00 7.01 18.45
CA VAL A 29 22.25 7.57 19.79
C VAL A 29 21.15 7.20 20.77
N ASN A 30 19.89 7.16 20.31
CA ASN A 30 18.74 6.83 21.17
C ASN A 30 18.36 5.34 21.18
N SER A 31 19.03 4.49 20.38
CA SER A 31 18.69 3.08 20.21
C SER A 31 17.22 2.82 19.83
N SER A 32 16.61 3.73 19.06
CA SER A 32 15.18 3.74 18.68
C SER A 32 14.91 2.90 17.42
N PHE A 33 15.32 1.63 17.42
CA PHE A 33 15.42 0.83 16.19
C PHE A 33 14.08 0.25 15.69
N VAL A 34 13.09 0.07 16.57
CA VAL A 34 11.81 -0.58 16.23
C VAL A 34 10.65 0.13 16.93
N GLY A 35 9.62 0.54 16.18
CA GLY A 35 8.42 1.17 16.73
C GLY A 35 8.68 2.49 17.47
N GLY A 36 9.77 3.17 17.11
CA GLY A 36 10.26 4.40 17.72
C GLY A 36 9.35 5.61 17.51
N LYS A 37 9.79 6.76 18.03
CA LYS A 37 9.10 8.05 17.83
C LYS A 37 9.06 8.43 16.34
N GLU A 38 10.15 8.16 15.63
CA GLU A 38 10.36 8.48 14.23
C GLU A 38 9.32 7.77 13.34
N VAL A 39 8.99 6.51 13.67
CA VAL A 39 7.93 5.74 12.97
C VAL A 39 6.57 6.40 13.16
N ARG A 40 6.22 6.79 14.40
CA ARG A 40 4.92 7.45 14.68
C ARG A 40 4.80 8.81 13.99
N MET A 41 5.87 9.60 14.01
CA MET A 41 5.90 10.88 13.31
C MET A 41 5.70 10.69 11.80
N PHE A 42 6.41 9.73 11.21
CA PHE A 42 6.22 9.40 9.80
C PHE A 42 4.78 8.96 9.49
N GLU A 43 4.18 8.08 10.31
CA GLU A 43 2.80 7.65 10.13
C GLU A 43 1.82 8.84 10.17
N GLU A 44 1.96 9.75 11.14
CA GLU A 44 1.14 10.96 11.25
C GLU A 44 1.29 11.88 10.03
N GLU A 45 2.54 12.14 9.61
CA GLU A 45 2.87 13.01 8.48
C GLU A 45 2.41 12.39 7.15
N PHE A 46 2.58 11.08 6.97
CA PHE A 46 2.21 10.39 5.74
C PHE A 46 0.69 10.22 5.62
N ALA A 47 -0.03 9.95 6.71
CA ALA A 47 -1.50 9.99 6.73
C ALA A 47 -1.99 11.37 6.27
N LYS A 48 -1.42 12.44 6.83
CA LYS A 48 -1.75 13.82 6.44
C LYS A 48 -1.40 14.11 4.98
N TYR A 49 -0.24 13.67 4.50
CA TYR A 49 0.19 13.85 3.10
C TYR A 49 -0.78 13.19 2.10
N CYS A 50 -1.23 11.99 2.45
CA CYS A 50 -2.20 11.21 1.69
C CYS A 50 -3.65 11.65 1.94
N GLU A 51 -3.91 12.68 2.76
CA GLU A 51 -5.26 13.14 3.10
C GLU A 51 -6.15 12.02 3.70
N ALA A 52 -5.52 11.05 4.38
CA ALA A 52 -6.15 9.95 5.09
C ALA A 52 -6.16 10.21 6.61
N LYS A 53 -7.03 9.51 7.34
CA LYS A 53 -7.11 9.67 8.81
C LYS A 53 -5.99 8.98 9.57
N ALA A 54 -5.54 7.81 9.12
CA ALA A 54 -4.54 7.02 9.82
C ALA A 54 -3.60 6.29 8.88
N CYS A 55 -2.41 5.97 9.39
CA CYS A 55 -1.34 5.26 8.69
C CYS A 55 -0.67 4.25 9.63
N VAL A 56 -0.19 3.15 9.08
CA VAL A 56 0.70 2.21 9.75
C VAL A 56 1.88 1.85 8.84
N GLY A 57 3.10 1.98 9.35
CA GLY A 57 4.32 1.56 8.67
C GLY A 57 4.50 0.04 8.73
N VAL A 58 4.95 -0.56 7.63
CA VAL A 58 5.16 -2.01 7.47
C VAL A 58 6.46 -2.29 6.70
N GLY A 59 6.83 -3.57 6.57
CA GLY A 59 8.13 -3.98 6.03
C GLY A 59 8.36 -3.64 4.55
N ASN A 60 7.32 -3.68 3.71
CA ASN A 60 7.40 -3.38 2.27
C ASN A 60 5.98 -3.22 1.67
N GLY A 61 5.90 -2.93 0.36
CA GLY A 61 4.61 -2.79 -0.33
C GLY A 61 3.81 -4.10 -0.47
N THR A 62 4.48 -5.24 -0.56
CA THR A 62 3.81 -6.56 -0.57
C THR A 62 3.16 -6.85 0.78
N ASP A 63 3.88 -6.58 1.88
CA ASP A 63 3.36 -6.67 3.24
C ASP A 63 2.17 -5.72 3.43
N ALA A 64 2.23 -4.50 2.89
CA ALA A 64 1.13 -3.55 2.97
C ALA A 64 -0.17 -4.15 2.38
N LEU A 65 -0.10 -4.75 1.20
CA LEU A 65 -1.24 -5.42 0.57
C LEU A 65 -1.68 -6.66 1.36
N TYR A 66 -0.75 -7.55 1.68
CA TYR A 66 -1.02 -8.80 2.38
C TYR A 66 -1.67 -8.57 3.76
N LEU A 67 -1.09 -7.68 4.58
CA LEU A 67 -1.59 -7.36 5.90
C LEU A 67 -2.97 -6.70 5.84
N THR A 68 -3.23 -5.88 4.83
CA THR A 68 -4.55 -5.28 4.58
C THR A 68 -5.59 -6.35 4.28
N LEU A 69 -5.29 -7.28 3.36
CA LEU A 69 -6.19 -8.40 3.04
C LEU A 69 -6.48 -9.28 4.27
N ARG A 70 -5.44 -9.61 5.04
CA ARG A 70 -5.57 -10.34 6.31
C ARG A 70 -6.44 -9.60 7.33
N ALA A 71 -6.26 -8.29 7.48
CA ALA A 71 -7.06 -7.46 8.38
C ALA A 71 -8.52 -7.33 7.92
N LEU A 72 -8.79 -7.43 6.62
CA LEU A 72 -10.14 -7.50 6.05
C LEU A 72 -10.77 -8.90 6.13
N ASN A 73 -10.09 -9.90 6.73
CA ASN A 73 -10.48 -11.30 6.77
C ASN A 73 -10.62 -11.95 5.38
N ILE A 74 -9.87 -11.48 4.39
CA ILE A 74 -9.86 -12.07 3.05
C ILE A 74 -8.82 -13.19 3.03
N GLY A 75 -9.23 -14.38 2.58
CA GLY A 75 -8.33 -15.53 2.52
C GLY A 75 -8.91 -16.73 1.79
N GLN A 76 -8.75 -17.93 2.36
CA GLN A 76 -9.11 -19.18 1.68
C GLN A 76 -10.56 -19.20 1.21
N GLY A 77 -10.75 -19.45 -0.09
CA GLY A 77 -12.06 -19.51 -0.72
C GLY A 77 -12.59 -18.15 -1.22
N ASP A 78 -11.90 -17.06 -0.93
CA ASP A 78 -12.22 -15.74 -1.47
C ASP A 78 -11.48 -15.47 -2.80
N GLU A 79 -12.06 -14.58 -3.58
CA GLU A 79 -11.47 -14.03 -4.80
C GLU A 79 -11.17 -12.54 -4.65
N VAL A 80 -10.04 -12.12 -5.19
CA VAL A 80 -9.63 -10.71 -5.25
C VAL A 80 -9.34 -10.36 -6.69
N ILE A 81 -10.06 -9.37 -7.22
CA ILE A 81 -9.89 -8.93 -8.60
C ILE A 81 -8.70 -7.97 -8.68
N THR A 82 -7.79 -8.19 -9.62
CA THR A 82 -6.69 -7.27 -9.95
C THR A 82 -6.36 -7.36 -11.45
N VAL A 83 -5.26 -6.76 -11.89
CA VAL A 83 -4.80 -6.81 -13.30
C VAL A 83 -3.59 -7.73 -13.45
N ALA A 84 -3.43 -8.35 -14.63
CA ALA A 84 -2.22 -9.10 -14.95
C ALA A 84 -1.05 -8.17 -15.32
N HIS A 85 -1.34 -6.98 -15.85
CA HIS A 85 -0.37 -5.93 -16.15
C HIS A 85 -0.01 -5.14 -14.88
N THR A 86 0.68 -5.79 -13.96
CA THR A 86 1.21 -5.20 -12.73
C THR A 86 2.53 -5.86 -12.34
N PHE A 87 3.20 -5.35 -11.30
CA PHE A 87 4.28 -6.08 -10.66
C PHE A 87 3.72 -7.28 -9.88
N ILE A 88 4.44 -8.41 -9.90
CA ILE A 88 3.97 -9.70 -9.36
C ILE A 88 3.49 -9.64 -7.90
N ALA A 89 4.06 -8.74 -7.10
CA ALA A 89 3.74 -8.51 -5.69
C ALA A 89 2.23 -8.35 -5.42
N THR A 90 1.48 -7.72 -6.34
CA THR A 90 0.03 -7.55 -6.17
C THR A 90 -0.68 -8.90 -6.09
N SER A 91 -0.37 -9.81 -7.01
CA SER A 91 -0.95 -11.17 -7.06
C SER A 91 -0.35 -12.13 -6.02
N GLU A 92 0.92 -11.94 -5.65
CA GLU A 92 1.56 -12.67 -4.56
C GLU A 92 0.90 -12.36 -3.23
N ALA A 93 0.64 -11.09 -2.92
CA ALA A 93 -0.01 -10.70 -1.67
C ALA A 93 -1.42 -11.32 -1.52
N ILE A 94 -2.18 -11.39 -2.61
CA ILE A 94 -3.47 -12.09 -2.67
C ILE A 94 -3.30 -13.57 -2.32
N SER A 95 -2.34 -14.23 -2.99
CA SER A 95 -2.08 -15.66 -2.80
C SER A 95 -1.54 -15.96 -1.40
N MET A 96 -0.69 -15.10 -0.84
CA MET A 96 -0.17 -15.18 0.53
C MET A 96 -1.28 -15.07 1.58
N ALA A 97 -2.31 -14.26 1.32
CA ALA A 97 -3.51 -14.21 2.16
C ALA A 97 -4.36 -15.50 2.08
N GLY A 98 -4.09 -16.37 1.11
CA GLY A 98 -4.84 -17.60 0.83
C GLY A 98 -6.00 -17.42 -0.15
N ALA A 99 -6.21 -16.20 -0.65
CA ALA A 99 -7.24 -15.89 -1.63
C ALA A 99 -6.78 -16.20 -3.06
N THR A 100 -7.72 -16.23 -4.01
CA THR A 100 -7.44 -16.47 -5.42
C THR A 100 -7.40 -15.14 -6.19
N PRO A 101 -6.29 -14.79 -6.88
CA PRO A 101 -6.27 -13.63 -7.76
C PRO A 101 -7.13 -13.91 -9.01
N VAL A 102 -8.05 -13.00 -9.31
CA VAL A 102 -8.85 -12.99 -10.52
C VAL A 102 -8.41 -11.81 -11.38
N PHE A 103 -8.00 -12.05 -12.61
CA PHE A 103 -7.46 -11.00 -13.46
C PHE A 103 -8.53 -10.43 -14.38
N VAL A 104 -8.63 -9.10 -14.39
CA VAL A 104 -9.26 -8.33 -15.45
C VAL A 104 -8.19 -7.66 -16.32
N ASP A 105 -8.54 -7.39 -17.57
CA ASP A 105 -7.61 -6.75 -18.49
C ASP A 105 -7.52 -5.24 -18.25
N ILE A 106 -6.52 -4.63 -18.87
CA ILE A 106 -6.26 -3.19 -18.84
C ILE A 106 -6.88 -2.48 -20.04
N SER A 107 -7.01 -1.15 -19.97
CA SER A 107 -7.27 -0.32 -21.14
C SER A 107 -5.94 -0.02 -21.85
N GLU A 108 -5.85 -0.28 -23.15
CA GLU A 108 -4.59 -0.14 -23.93
C GLU A 108 -4.00 1.27 -23.94
N ASP A 109 -4.84 2.29 -23.76
CA ASP A 109 -4.45 3.70 -23.78
C ASP A 109 -3.79 4.18 -22.47
N THR A 110 -4.15 3.55 -21.35
CA THR A 110 -3.69 3.95 -20.01
C THR A 110 -2.82 2.90 -19.33
N MET A 111 -2.88 1.65 -19.80
CA MET A 111 -2.29 0.48 -19.14
C MET A 111 -2.83 0.24 -17.72
N LEU A 112 -3.95 0.85 -17.36
CA LEU A 112 -4.63 0.71 -16.07
C LEU A 112 -5.79 -0.25 -16.17
N MET A 113 -6.23 -0.79 -15.03
CA MET A 113 -7.43 -1.64 -14.93
C MET A 113 -8.60 -1.04 -15.71
N ASN A 114 -9.17 -1.82 -16.64
CA ASN A 114 -10.36 -1.42 -17.37
C ASN A 114 -11.61 -1.71 -16.50
N PRO A 115 -12.30 -0.68 -15.96
CA PRO A 115 -13.43 -0.92 -15.07
C PRO A 115 -14.64 -1.53 -15.79
N ASP A 116 -14.74 -1.42 -17.12
CA ASP A 116 -15.84 -2.06 -17.89
C ASP A 116 -15.79 -3.59 -17.84
N LEU A 117 -14.63 -4.16 -17.51
CA LEU A 117 -14.46 -5.61 -17.40
C LEU A 117 -14.76 -6.15 -16.00
N LEU A 118 -14.86 -5.28 -14.99
CA LEU A 118 -14.99 -5.69 -13.59
C LEU A 118 -16.25 -6.50 -13.31
N GLU A 119 -17.43 -6.02 -13.73
CA GLU A 119 -18.70 -6.69 -13.39
C GLU A 119 -18.73 -8.13 -13.89
N SER A 120 -18.14 -8.41 -15.06
CA SER A 120 -18.08 -9.75 -15.63
C SER A 120 -17.16 -10.72 -14.87
N ALA A 121 -16.20 -10.19 -14.10
CA ALA A 121 -15.27 -10.97 -13.29
C ALA A 121 -15.75 -11.20 -11.85
N ILE A 122 -16.82 -10.53 -11.42
CA ILE A 122 -17.37 -10.67 -10.07
C ILE A 122 -18.11 -11.99 -9.95
N THR A 123 -17.82 -12.72 -8.88
CA THR A 123 -18.51 -13.94 -8.46
C THR A 123 -18.99 -13.80 -7.00
N GLU A 124 -19.73 -14.79 -6.50
CA GLU A 124 -20.11 -14.83 -5.08
C GLU A 124 -18.90 -14.92 -4.12
N ARG A 125 -17.73 -15.35 -4.63
CA ARG A 125 -16.48 -15.45 -3.88
C ARG A 125 -15.69 -14.13 -3.87
N THR A 126 -16.01 -13.18 -4.75
CA THR A 126 -15.29 -11.92 -4.82
C THR A 126 -15.48 -11.11 -3.53
N LYS A 127 -14.38 -10.70 -2.90
CA LYS A 127 -14.38 -9.87 -1.68
C LYS A 127 -13.75 -8.51 -1.86
N ALA A 128 -12.78 -8.39 -2.76
CA ALA A 128 -12.07 -7.13 -2.98
C ALA A 128 -11.64 -6.94 -4.42
N ILE A 129 -11.36 -5.67 -4.74
CA ILE A 129 -10.71 -5.22 -5.97
C ILE A 129 -9.42 -4.51 -5.55
N ILE A 130 -8.31 -4.87 -6.21
CA ILE A 130 -7.02 -4.20 -6.08
C ILE A 130 -6.69 -3.50 -7.40
N PRO A 131 -7.13 -2.24 -7.59
CA PRO A 131 -6.63 -1.42 -8.67
C PRO A 131 -5.15 -1.05 -8.42
N VAL A 132 -4.35 -1.07 -9.48
CA VAL A 132 -2.93 -0.72 -9.42
C VAL A 132 -2.72 0.59 -10.14
N HIS A 133 -2.22 1.60 -9.42
CA HIS A 133 -1.87 2.91 -9.98
C HIS A 133 -0.49 2.85 -10.64
N ILE A 134 -0.40 2.06 -11.71
CA ILE A 134 0.85 1.73 -12.38
C ILE A 134 1.50 3.00 -12.95
N TYR A 135 2.83 3.07 -12.88
CA TYR A 135 3.64 4.18 -13.39
C TYR A 135 3.31 5.57 -12.80
N GLY A 136 2.59 5.61 -11.69
CA GLY A 136 2.18 6.84 -11.01
C GLY A 136 0.88 7.45 -11.50
N GLN A 137 0.14 6.75 -12.38
CA GLN A 137 -1.16 7.19 -12.86
C GLN A 137 -2.30 6.53 -12.05
N PRO A 138 -3.23 7.30 -11.47
CA PRO A 138 -4.39 6.74 -10.79
C PRO A 138 -5.36 6.07 -11.77
N CYS A 139 -5.99 4.97 -11.32
CA CYS A 139 -7.10 4.33 -12.02
C CYS A 139 -8.35 5.23 -12.05
N ASP A 140 -9.33 4.88 -12.88
CA ASP A 140 -10.67 5.48 -12.82
C ASP A 140 -11.39 5.04 -11.53
N MET A 141 -11.05 5.72 -10.44
CA MET A 141 -11.52 5.36 -9.11
C MET A 141 -13.00 5.64 -8.92
N ASP A 142 -13.59 6.60 -9.65
CA ASP A 142 -15.03 6.86 -9.54
C ASP A 142 -15.84 5.63 -9.97
N LYS A 143 -15.49 5.07 -11.15
CA LYS A 143 -16.16 3.90 -11.69
C LYS A 143 -15.89 2.62 -10.89
N ILE A 144 -14.64 2.42 -10.46
CA ILE A 144 -14.26 1.28 -9.62
C ILE A 144 -15.00 1.31 -8.28
N MET A 145 -15.06 2.47 -7.62
CA MET A 145 -15.77 2.64 -6.36
C MET A 145 -17.28 2.48 -6.52
N GLU A 146 -17.86 2.94 -7.63
CA GLU A 146 -19.27 2.72 -7.94
C GLU A 146 -19.60 1.22 -8.04
N ILE A 147 -18.82 0.47 -8.82
CA ILE A 147 -19.00 -0.98 -8.98
C ILE A 147 -18.80 -1.69 -7.64
N ALA A 148 -17.73 -1.38 -6.91
CA ALA A 148 -17.44 -1.99 -5.62
C ALA A 148 -18.58 -1.78 -4.62
N ARG A 149 -19.15 -0.57 -4.54
CA ARG A 149 -20.30 -0.27 -3.66
C ARG A 149 -21.54 -1.07 -4.03
N ARG A 150 -21.87 -1.19 -5.33
CA ARG A 150 -23.04 -1.96 -5.80
C ARG A 150 -22.95 -3.45 -5.44
N HIS A 151 -21.73 -3.99 -5.41
CA HIS A 151 -21.47 -5.40 -5.10
C HIS A 151 -20.98 -5.65 -3.67
N ASN A 152 -20.94 -4.61 -2.81
CA ASN A 152 -20.43 -4.69 -1.44
C ASN A 152 -19.01 -5.29 -1.35
N LEU A 153 -18.14 -4.86 -2.27
CA LEU A 153 -16.72 -5.26 -2.34
C LEU A 153 -15.84 -4.20 -1.68
N ARG A 154 -14.71 -4.65 -1.14
CA ARG A 154 -13.64 -3.76 -0.67
C ARG A 154 -12.77 -3.28 -1.83
N VAL A 155 -12.21 -2.09 -1.72
CA VAL A 155 -11.21 -1.55 -2.66
C VAL A 155 -9.92 -1.27 -1.92
N VAL A 156 -8.86 -2.01 -2.26
CA VAL A 156 -7.52 -1.80 -1.71
C VAL A 156 -6.63 -1.26 -2.82
N GLU A 157 -6.27 0.01 -2.76
CA GLU A 157 -5.44 0.64 -3.78
C GLU A 157 -3.98 0.15 -3.66
N ASP A 158 -3.44 -0.44 -4.72
CA ASP A 158 -1.99 -0.60 -4.86
C ASP A 158 -1.42 0.72 -5.40
N ALA A 159 -0.99 1.56 -4.47
CA ALA A 159 -0.43 2.88 -4.70
C ALA A 159 1.11 2.88 -4.64
N ALA A 160 1.75 1.70 -4.73
CA ALA A 160 3.19 1.54 -4.59
C ALA A 160 4.03 2.33 -5.63
N GLN A 161 3.42 2.84 -6.70
CA GLN A 161 4.05 3.68 -7.71
C GLN A 161 3.44 5.09 -7.82
N ALA A 162 2.46 5.43 -6.97
CA ALA A 162 1.62 6.62 -7.13
C ALA A 162 1.67 7.58 -5.93
N HIS A 163 2.81 7.65 -5.25
CA HIS A 163 3.04 8.60 -4.16
C HIS A 163 2.73 10.02 -4.61
N GLY A 164 1.70 10.63 -4.03
CA GLY A 164 1.30 12.00 -4.32
C GLY A 164 0.45 12.20 -5.58
N ALA A 165 0.20 11.15 -6.36
CA ALA A 165 -0.72 11.24 -7.49
C ALA A 165 -2.13 11.60 -7.02
N ARG A 166 -2.95 12.16 -7.93
CA ARG A 166 -4.32 12.59 -7.61
C ARG A 166 -5.32 12.16 -8.67
N TRP A 167 -6.46 11.66 -8.24
CA TRP A 167 -7.65 11.44 -9.07
C TRP A 167 -8.73 12.44 -8.66
N HIS A 168 -9.15 13.31 -9.60
CA HIS A 168 -10.17 14.35 -9.36
C HIS A 168 -9.94 15.15 -8.05
N GLY A 169 -8.69 15.50 -7.78
CA GLY A 169 -8.30 16.26 -6.60
C GLY A 169 -8.05 15.44 -5.34
N GLN A 170 -8.45 14.18 -5.28
CA GLN A 170 -8.21 13.28 -4.13
C GLN A 170 -6.88 12.54 -4.29
N ARG A 171 -6.16 12.29 -3.18
CA ARG A 171 -4.88 11.56 -3.19
C ARG A 171 -5.08 10.08 -3.51
N ALA A 172 -4.29 9.55 -4.43
CA ALA A 172 -4.18 8.11 -4.65
C ALA A 172 -3.80 7.41 -3.33
N GLY A 173 -4.43 6.26 -3.07
CA GLY A 173 -4.30 5.51 -1.81
C GLY A 173 -5.27 5.94 -0.70
N SER A 174 -6.07 6.99 -0.89
CA SER A 174 -7.05 7.47 0.12
C SER A 174 -8.50 7.43 -0.36
N ILE A 175 -8.75 6.87 -1.54
CA ILE A 175 -10.05 6.88 -2.22
C ILE A 175 -10.83 5.59 -1.90
N GLY A 176 -10.13 4.45 -1.87
CA GLY A 176 -10.65 3.14 -1.49
C GLY A 176 -10.77 2.94 0.02
N ASP A 177 -10.95 1.68 0.43
CA ASP A 177 -10.95 1.29 1.85
C ASP A 177 -9.55 1.41 2.47
N ALA A 178 -8.49 1.16 1.70
CA ALA A 178 -7.11 1.30 2.14
C ALA A 178 -6.18 1.54 0.93
N GLY A 179 -5.10 2.29 1.15
CA GLY A 179 -4.02 2.46 0.18
C GLY A 179 -2.72 1.86 0.67
N CYS A 180 -2.09 1.04 -0.17
CA CYS A 180 -0.86 0.33 0.14
C CYS A 180 0.31 0.96 -0.63
N PHE A 181 1.37 1.32 0.09
CA PHE A 181 2.54 2.01 -0.46
C PHE A 181 3.82 1.20 -0.24
N SER A 182 4.75 1.38 -1.17
CA SER A 182 6.12 0.87 -1.08
C SER A 182 7.06 2.05 -1.04
N PHE A 183 7.99 2.05 -0.10
CA PHE A 183 9.12 2.97 -0.06
C PHE A 183 10.41 2.25 -0.46
N TYR A 184 10.33 1.28 -1.38
CA TYR A 184 11.53 0.69 -1.97
C TYR A 184 12.42 1.83 -2.56
N PRO A 185 13.76 1.73 -2.53
CA PRO A 185 14.63 2.88 -2.82
C PRO A 185 14.37 3.56 -4.18
N GLY A 186 13.92 2.80 -5.19
CA GLY A 186 13.61 3.33 -6.52
C GLY A 186 12.22 3.95 -6.69
N LYS A 187 11.41 4.09 -5.64
CA LYS A 187 10.07 4.70 -5.70
C LYS A 187 10.17 6.23 -5.66
N ASN A 188 9.09 6.92 -6.03
CA ASN A 188 9.02 8.39 -5.97
C ASN A 188 9.33 8.95 -4.58
N LEU A 189 8.96 8.20 -3.53
CA LEU A 189 9.39 8.40 -2.15
C LEU A 189 10.04 7.09 -1.68
N GLY A 190 11.37 7.03 -1.73
CA GLY A 190 12.14 5.82 -1.37
C GLY A 190 12.81 5.94 0.00
N ALA A 191 12.84 4.84 0.74
CA ALA A 191 13.64 4.65 1.94
C ALA A 191 15.02 4.08 1.58
N PHE A 192 15.93 4.02 2.56
CA PHE A 192 17.24 3.36 2.40
C PHE A 192 17.16 1.87 2.76
N GLY A 193 16.21 1.17 2.13
CA GLY A 193 15.93 -0.24 2.36
C GLY A 193 14.50 -0.59 1.95
N ASP A 194 14.06 -1.79 2.31
CA ASP A 194 12.65 -2.15 2.20
C ASP A 194 11.82 -1.43 3.27
N ALA A 195 10.74 -0.81 2.84
CA ALA A 195 9.73 -0.21 3.70
C ALA A 195 8.39 -0.09 2.95
N GLY A 196 7.30 -0.03 3.69
CA GLY A 196 5.96 0.20 3.16
C GLY A 196 5.05 0.87 4.18
N ALA A 197 3.85 1.23 3.76
CA ALA A 197 2.81 1.71 4.66
C ALA A 197 1.43 1.38 4.12
N VAL A 198 0.46 1.36 5.03
CA VAL A 198 -0.96 1.37 4.71
C VAL A 198 -1.58 2.64 5.25
N VAL A 199 -2.40 3.32 4.46
CA VAL A 199 -3.23 4.44 4.90
C VAL A 199 -4.71 4.11 4.74
N SER A 200 -5.57 4.67 5.59
CA SER A 200 -7.02 4.50 5.48
C SER A 200 -7.76 5.62 6.21
N ASN A 201 -9.03 5.81 5.82
CA ASN A 201 -10.00 6.62 6.54
C ASN A 201 -10.77 5.83 7.62
N ASP A 202 -10.55 4.51 7.70
CA ASP A 202 -11.01 3.64 8.78
C ASP A 202 -9.85 3.41 9.77
N GLU A 203 -9.86 4.17 10.87
CA GLU A 203 -8.85 4.06 11.93
C GLU A 203 -8.84 2.66 12.57
N ALA A 204 -9.99 1.99 12.64
CA ALA A 204 -10.08 0.65 13.20
C ALA A 204 -9.42 -0.39 12.29
N LEU A 205 -9.48 -0.20 10.97
CA LEU A 205 -8.72 -1.01 10.01
C LEU A 205 -7.22 -0.84 10.21
N ILE A 206 -6.74 0.40 10.36
CA ILE A 206 -5.31 0.67 10.59
C ILE A 206 -4.81 0.04 11.89
N GLU A 207 -5.57 0.17 12.98
CA GLU A 207 -5.21 -0.48 14.25
C GLU A 207 -5.23 -2.00 14.14
N ARG A 208 -6.14 -2.57 13.34
CA ARG A 208 -6.13 -4.00 13.07
C ARG A 208 -4.91 -4.44 12.28
N ILE A 209 -4.53 -3.71 11.24
CA ILE A 209 -3.32 -3.97 10.45
C ILE A 209 -2.08 -3.87 11.35
N ARG A 210 -2.01 -2.84 12.21
CA ARG A 210 -0.94 -2.66 13.20
C ARG A 210 -0.81 -3.85 14.15
N MET A 211 -1.93 -4.41 14.61
CA MET A 211 -1.91 -5.64 15.40
C MET A 211 -1.39 -6.82 14.56
N VAL A 212 -1.92 -7.05 13.35
CA VAL A 212 -1.48 -8.17 12.50
C VAL A 212 0.01 -8.07 12.17
N ALA A 213 0.55 -6.88 11.93
CA ALA A 213 1.97 -6.64 11.63
C ALA A 213 2.91 -6.80 12.83
N ASN A 214 2.36 -7.00 14.03
CA ASN A 214 3.11 -7.06 15.28
C ASN A 214 2.61 -8.23 16.14
N HIS A 215 2.56 -9.44 15.57
CA HIS A 215 2.15 -10.66 16.28
C HIS A 215 0.77 -10.57 16.97
N GLY A 216 -0.17 -9.81 16.42
CA GLY A 216 -1.52 -9.59 16.98
C GLY A 216 -1.54 -8.85 18.31
N ARG A 217 -0.47 -8.11 18.60
CA ARG A 217 -0.22 -7.47 19.89
C ARG A 217 -1.07 -6.21 20.07
N LEU A 218 -1.83 -6.17 21.16
CA LEU A 218 -2.51 -4.96 21.65
C LEU A 218 -1.61 -4.17 22.61
N GLU A 219 -1.01 -4.87 23.57
CA GLU A 219 -0.09 -4.31 24.58
C GLU A 219 1.09 -5.26 24.79
N LYS A 220 2.12 -4.87 25.55
CA LYS A 220 3.27 -5.76 25.82
C LYS A 220 2.80 -7.09 26.42
N TYR A 221 3.04 -8.19 25.71
CA TYR A 221 2.61 -9.55 26.06
C TYR A 221 1.10 -9.81 26.08
N THR A 222 0.29 -8.91 25.51
CA THR A 222 -1.15 -9.12 25.32
C THR A 222 -1.47 -9.16 23.83
N HIS A 223 -1.97 -10.31 23.38
CA HIS A 223 -2.22 -10.62 21.97
C HIS A 223 -3.70 -10.96 21.79
N LYS A 224 -4.36 -10.35 20.79
CA LYS A 224 -5.79 -10.55 20.51
C LYS A 224 -6.05 -11.52 19.37
N MET A 225 -5.08 -11.72 18.50
CA MET A 225 -5.14 -12.61 17.35
C MET A 225 -3.73 -13.07 16.96
N GLU A 226 -3.63 -13.96 15.99
CA GLU A 226 -2.36 -14.27 15.36
C GLU A 226 -1.99 -13.16 14.37
N GLY A 227 -0.73 -12.74 14.41
CA GLY A 227 -0.12 -11.83 13.46
C GLY A 227 1.19 -12.41 12.92
N VAL A 228 1.91 -11.62 12.14
CA VAL A 228 3.26 -11.92 11.66
C VAL A 228 4.30 -11.12 12.40
#